data_AF-A0A948GYY6-F1
#
_entry.id   AF-A0A948GYY6-F1
#
_cell.length_a   1.000
_cell.length_b   1.000
_cell.length_c   1.000
_cell.angle_alpha   90.00
_cell.angle_beta   90.00
_cell.angle_gamma   90.00
#
_symmetry.space_group_name_H-M   'P 1'
#
loop_
_entity.id
_entity.type
_entity.pdbx_description
1 polymer ?
#
loop_
_entity_poly.entity_id
_entity_poly.type
_entity_poly.pdbx_seq_one_letter_code
_entity_poly.pdbx_strand_id
1 'polypeptide(L)'
;MRRNPAINLFFISLYLVTALAGCSSAGNVSEKPVITVWHWMTDRGTAFQELSRRYEEKSGVKVNFELYAPSDAYSQKVRAAAQGATLPDIFGILGEKRDFSSFIKAGHILDLTSYMEDDNGRWRDMFFSKALEVNVFSEGNNYGITPGVY
;
A
#
# COMPACT_ATOMS: atom_id res chain seq x y z
N MET A 1 54.69 -41.55 -2.06
CA MET A 1 54.64 -40.68 -3.26
C MET A 1 54.27 -39.27 -2.80
N ARG A 2 55.20 -38.32 -2.87
CA ARG A 2 55.02 -36.90 -2.53
C ARG A 2 54.44 -36.15 -3.73
N ARG A 3 53.42 -35.31 -3.54
CA ARG A 3 53.13 -34.13 -4.38
C ARG A 3 52.65 -32.98 -3.49
N ASN A 4 53.51 -31.97 -3.36
CA ASN A 4 53.26 -30.61 -2.89
C ASN A 4 53.44 -29.68 -4.12
N PRO A 5 53.29 -28.35 -4.05
CA PRO A 5 52.34 -27.48 -3.35
C PRO A 5 51.85 -26.33 -4.29
N ALA A 6 51.28 -25.27 -3.70
CA ALA A 6 51.12 -23.90 -4.21
C ALA A 6 49.87 -23.61 -5.07
N ILE A 7 49.08 -22.63 -4.62
CA ILE A 7 48.77 -21.39 -5.37
C ILE A 7 48.03 -20.42 -4.43
N ASN A 8 48.74 -19.33 -4.12
CA ASN A 8 48.29 -17.95 -3.87
C ASN A 8 47.12 -17.68 -2.91
N LEU A 9 47.46 -17.46 -1.63
CA LEU A 9 46.70 -16.61 -0.74
C LEU A 9 47.48 -15.29 -0.54
N PHE A 10 47.31 -14.36 -1.47
CA PHE A 10 47.82 -12.99 -1.37
C PHE A 10 46.80 -12.07 -2.03
N PHE A 11 46.28 -11.12 -1.27
CA PHE A 11 45.92 -9.74 -1.64
C PHE A 11 44.89 -9.19 -0.66
N ILE A 12 45.43 -8.78 0.50
CA ILE A 12 44.89 -7.77 1.40
C ILE A 12 44.62 -6.52 0.56
N SER A 13 43.35 -6.14 0.38
CA SER A 13 42.96 -4.85 -0.19
C SER A 13 42.37 -3.99 0.91
N LEU A 14 43.26 -3.19 1.48
CA LEU A 14 43.01 -2.01 2.29
C LEU A 14 42.50 -0.90 1.38
N TYR A 15 41.22 -0.50 1.51
CA TYR A 15 40.76 0.82 1.08
C TYR A 15 39.72 1.33 2.07
N LEU A 16 40.23 2.07 3.05
CA LEU A 16 39.46 2.92 3.96
C LEU A 16 40.00 4.35 3.79
N VAL A 17 39.09 5.32 3.89
CA VAL A 17 39.27 6.79 3.91
C VAL A 17 39.08 7.49 2.55
N THR A 18 37.87 8.02 2.34
CA THR A 18 37.70 9.42 1.92
C THR A 18 36.59 10.05 2.75
N ALA A 19 36.89 11.25 3.22
CA ALA A 19 36.14 12.03 4.19
C ALA A 19 35.07 12.91 3.53
N LEU A 20 33.96 13.09 4.28
CA LEU A 20 33.20 14.32 4.48
C LEU A 20 33.43 15.47 3.46
N ALA A 21 32.47 15.66 2.55
CA ALA A 21 32.18 16.96 1.97
C ALA A 21 30.71 17.02 1.51
N GLY A 22 29.99 18.06 1.95
CA GLY A 22 28.75 18.49 1.28
C GLY A 22 27.45 18.36 2.09
N CYS A 23 27.40 18.92 3.29
CA CYS A 23 26.11 19.31 3.88
C CYS A 23 25.66 20.59 3.18
N SER A 24 24.92 20.47 2.06
CA SER A 24 24.12 21.57 1.55
C SER A 24 22.80 21.57 2.31
N SER A 25 22.59 22.57 3.15
CA SER A 25 21.29 22.89 3.72
C SER A 25 20.38 23.39 2.59
N ALA A 26 19.81 22.45 1.83
CA ALA A 26 18.62 22.72 1.06
C ALA A 26 17.52 23.05 2.08
N GLY A 27 16.97 24.26 2.00
CA GLY A 27 15.82 24.63 2.81
C GLY A 27 14.77 23.54 2.72
N ASN A 28 14.24 23.12 3.87
CA ASN A 28 13.17 22.14 3.96
C ASN A 28 11.94 22.69 3.22
N VAL A 29 11.88 22.50 1.91
CA VAL A 29 10.63 22.52 1.17
C VAL A 29 9.86 21.36 1.78
N SER A 30 8.87 21.67 2.61
CA SER A 30 7.97 20.66 3.15
C SER A 30 7.33 19.97 1.94
N GLU A 31 7.82 18.79 1.60
CA GLU A 31 7.30 18.01 0.50
C GLU A 31 5.83 17.75 0.78
N LYS A 32 4.96 18.05 -0.18
CA LYS A 32 3.52 17.85 0.00
C LYS A 32 3.25 16.37 0.27
N PRO A 33 2.37 16.01 1.22
CA PRO A 33 2.02 14.63 1.45
C PRO A 33 1.40 14.03 0.17
N VAL A 34 1.85 12.83 -0.19
CA VAL A 34 1.36 12.07 -1.33
C VAL A 34 0.72 10.78 -0.85
N ILE A 35 -0.52 10.52 -1.26
CA ILE A 35 -1.23 9.26 -1.05
C ILE A 35 -1.19 8.47 -2.35
N THR A 36 -0.77 7.21 -2.30
CA THR A 36 -0.75 6.30 -3.46
C THR A 36 -1.97 5.40 -3.45
N VAL A 37 -2.65 5.32 -4.60
CA VAL A 37 -3.83 4.49 -4.82
C VAL A 37 -3.58 3.56 -5.99
N TRP A 38 -3.63 2.24 -5.77
CA TRP A 38 -3.53 1.26 -6.86
C TRP A 38 -4.92 0.90 -7.39
N HIS A 39 -5.09 0.89 -8.71
CA HIS A 39 -6.33 0.47 -9.37
C HIS A 39 -6.10 -0.32 -10.67
N TRP A 40 -7.17 -0.92 -11.23
CA TRP A 40 -7.13 -1.72 -12.47
C TRP A 40 -8.03 -1.19 -13.60
N MET A 41 -8.75 -0.08 -13.37
CA MET A 41 -9.70 0.48 -14.33
C MET A 41 -9.00 1.29 -15.42
N THR A 42 -8.97 0.76 -16.65
CA THR A 42 -8.26 1.38 -17.80
C THR A 42 -9.01 2.56 -18.42
N ASP A 43 -10.30 2.69 -18.14
CA ASP A 43 -11.21 3.71 -18.69
C ASP A 43 -11.35 4.96 -17.79
N ARG A 44 -10.68 5.00 -16.63
CA ARG A 44 -10.89 6.04 -15.60
C ARG A 44 -9.76 7.06 -15.46
N GLY A 45 -8.72 7.00 -16.29
CA GLY A 45 -7.54 7.87 -16.17
C GLY A 45 -7.85 9.36 -16.03
N THR A 46 -8.65 9.93 -16.95
CA THR A 46 -9.06 11.35 -16.90
C THR A 46 -9.84 11.68 -15.61
N ALA A 47 -10.72 10.79 -15.18
CA ALA A 47 -11.52 11.01 -13.97
C ALA A 47 -10.64 10.99 -12.70
N PHE A 48 -9.65 10.09 -12.63
CA PHE A 48 -8.71 10.04 -11.51
C PHE A 48 -7.75 11.22 -11.46
N GLN A 49 -7.29 11.70 -12.62
CA GLN A 49 -6.48 12.92 -12.68
C GLN A 49 -7.26 14.14 -12.17
N GLU A 50 -8.51 14.29 -12.59
CA GLU A 50 -9.36 15.39 -12.13
C GLU A 50 -9.71 15.26 -10.64
N LEU A 51 -9.97 14.05 -10.16
CA LEU A 51 -10.21 13.80 -8.73
C LEU A 51 -8.98 14.16 -7.88
N SER A 52 -7.78 13.76 -8.32
CA SER A 52 -6.52 14.10 -7.65
C SER A 52 -6.31 15.62 -7.60
N ARG A 53 -6.50 16.32 -8.73
CA ARG A 53 -6.38 17.79 -8.79
C ARG A 53 -7.33 18.49 -7.81
N ARG A 54 -8.63 18.12 -7.84
CA ARG A 54 -9.64 18.73 -6.96
C ARG A 54 -9.39 18.43 -5.49
N TYR A 55 -8.91 17.23 -5.18
CA TYR A 55 -8.57 16.86 -3.81
C TYR A 55 -7.32 17.61 -3.32
N GLU A 56 -6.29 17.75 -4.15
CA GLU A 56 -5.09 18.53 -3.83
C GLU A 56 -5.42 20.02 -3.61
N GLU A 57 -6.27 20.62 -4.45
CA GLU A 57 -6.72 22.00 -4.26
C GLU A 57 -7.48 22.22 -2.95
N LYS A 58 -8.25 21.22 -2.51
CA LYS A 58 -9.05 21.30 -1.29
C LYS A 58 -8.24 21.00 -0.02
N SER A 59 -7.31 20.06 -0.09
CA SER A 59 -6.65 19.46 1.09
C SER A 59 -5.15 19.75 1.18
N GLY A 60 -4.52 20.15 0.08
CA GLY A 60 -3.06 20.22 -0.06
C GLY A 60 -2.38 18.86 -0.26
N VAL A 61 -3.13 17.76 -0.28
CA VAL A 61 -2.63 16.38 -0.42
C VAL A 61 -2.73 15.93 -1.87
N LYS A 62 -1.63 15.46 -2.44
CA LYS A 62 -1.63 14.90 -3.79
C LYS A 62 -2.02 13.42 -3.76
N VAL A 63 -2.87 12.99 -4.69
CA VAL A 63 -3.21 11.57 -4.86
C VAL A 63 -2.55 11.02 -6.13
N ASN A 64 -1.69 10.03 -5.98
CA ASN A 64 -1.03 9.32 -7.06
C ASN A 64 -1.82 8.04 -7.39
N PHE A 65 -2.55 8.04 -8.51
CA PHE A 65 -3.25 6.84 -8.99
C PHE A 65 -2.34 6.02 -9.90
N GLU A 66 -2.09 4.77 -9.53
CA GLU A 66 -1.26 3.85 -10.31
C GLU A 66 -2.12 2.72 -10.91
N LEU A 67 -2.06 2.61 -12.24
CA LEU A 67 -2.80 1.60 -13.00
C LEU A 67 -1.98 0.30 -13.09
N TYR A 68 -2.58 -0.78 -12.61
CA TYR A 68 -2.14 -2.15 -12.85
C TYR A 68 -3.30 -2.93 -13.46
N ALA A 69 -3.21 -3.22 -14.75
CA ALA A 69 -4.24 -3.94 -15.49
C ALA A 69 -3.61 -5.12 -16.27
N PRO A 70 -4.34 -6.22 -16.49
CA PRO A 70 -5.75 -6.44 -16.11
C PRO A 70 -5.92 -6.76 -14.61
N SER A 71 -7.15 -7.04 -14.20
CA SER A 71 -7.51 -7.34 -12.80
C SER A 71 -6.70 -8.50 -12.17
N ASP A 72 -6.26 -9.46 -12.98
CA ASP A 72 -5.40 -10.57 -12.56
C ASP A 72 -3.98 -10.09 -12.22
N ALA A 73 -3.37 -9.25 -13.07
CA ALA A 73 -2.08 -8.63 -12.82
C ALA A 73 -2.14 -7.71 -11.59
N TYR A 74 -3.22 -6.94 -11.43
CA TYR A 74 -3.49 -6.17 -10.22
C TYR A 74 -3.48 -7.06 -8.97
N SER A 75 -4.26 -8.14 -9.01
CA SER A 75 -4.40 -9.07 -7.87
C SER A 75 -3.07 -9.75 -7.50
N GLN A 76 -2.27 -10.11 -8.51
CA GLN A 76 -0.93 -10.65 -8.31
C GLN A 76 0.00 -9.63 -7.65
N LYS A 77 -0.03 -8.37 -8.11
CA LYS A 77 0.76 -7.29 -7.53
C LYS A 77 0.39 -7.03 -6.06
N VAL A 78 -0.89 -6.92 -5.74
CA VAL A 78 -1.36 -6.72 -4.35
C VAL A 78 -0.88 -7.85 -3.44
N ARG A 79 -0.97 -9.11 -3.88
CA ARG A 79 -0.46 -10.27 -3.11
C ARG A 79 1.05 -10.23 -2.90
N ALA A 80 1.81 -9.91 -3.94
CA ALA A 80 3.26 -9.79 -3.84
C ALA A 80 3.67 -8.63 -2.90
N ALA A 81 2.99 -7.49 -3.00
CA ALA A 81 3.23 -6.33 -2.15
C ALA A 81 2.89 -6.57 -0.68
N ALA A 82 1.82 -7.32 -0.41
CA ALA A 82 1.48 -7.74 0.96
C ALA A 82 2.60 -8.59 1.58
N GLN A 83 3.13 -9.56 0.84
CA GLN A 83 4.27 -10.38 1.30
C GLN A 83 5.56 -9.58 1.46
N GLY A 84 5.76 -8.55 0.62
CA GLY A 84 6.94 -7.69 0.65
C GLY A 84 6.85 -6.49 1.59
N ALA A 85 5.72 -6.30 2.30
CA ALA A 85 5.43 -5.08 3.07
C ALA A 85 5.58 -3.77 2.25
N THR A 86 5.11 -3.79 1.00
CA THR A 86 5.17 -2.68 0.04
C THR A 86 3.81 -2.33 -0.56
N LEU A 87 2.72 -2.58 0.18
CA LEU A 87 1.38 -2.15 -0.20
C LEU A 87 1.31 -0.60 -0.28
N PRO A 88 0.48 -0.05 -1.18
CA PRO A 88 0.23 1.39 -1.21
C PRO A 88 -0.67 1.80 -0.03
N ASP A 89 -0.90 3.11 0.13
CA ASP A 89 -1.81 3.63 1.15
C ASP A 89 -3.26 3.15 0.94
N ILE A 90 -3.71 3.07 -0.32
CA ILE A 90 -5.07 2.63 -0.67
C ILE A 90 -5.02 1.61 -1.80
N PHE A 91 -5.65 0.47 -1.59
CA PHE A 91 -5.82 -0.58 -2.59
C PHE A 91 -7.13 -1.34 -2.33
N GLY A 92 -7.62 -2.06 -3.34
CA GLY A 92 -8.73 -2.98 -3.22
C GLY A 92 -8.24 -4.42 -3.24
N ILE A 93 -8.98 -5.32 -2.60
CA ILE A 93 -8.74 -6.76 -2.70
C ILE A 93 -9.76 -7.33 -3.67
N LEU A 94 -9.28 -7.73 -4.85
CA LEU A 94 -10.07 -8.48 -5.81
C LEU A 94 -10.04 -9.96 -5.42
N GLY A 95 -11.15 -10.44 -4.89
CA GLY A 95 -11.29 -11.81 -4.44
C GLY A 95 -12.57 -12.04 -3.66
N GLU A 96 -12.70 -13.23 -3.09
CA GLU A 96 -13.83 -13.55 -2.23
C GLU A 96 -13.58 -13.07 -0.80
N LYS A 97 -14.63 -13.12 0.04
CA LYS A 97 -14.54 -12.72 1.45
C LYS A 97 -13.50 -13.51 2.25
N ARG A 98 -13.18 -14.74 1.82
CA ARG A 98 -12.06 -15.52 2.34
C ARG A 98 -10.72 -14.83 2.09
N ASP A 99 -10.48 -14.36 0.88
CA ASP A 99 -9.24 -13.67 0.53
C ASP A 99 -9.17 -12.32 1.25
N PHE A 100 -10.28 -11.59 1.35
CA PHE A 100 -10.32 -10.36 2.15
C PHE A 100 -9.96 -10.61 3.63
N SER A 101 -10.55 -11.65 4.23
CA SER A 101 -10.28 -12.02 5.62
C SER A 101 -8.82 -12.38 5.89
N SER A 102 -8.09 -12.94 4.92
CA SER A 102 -6.68 -13.28 5.11
C SER A 102 -5.79 -12.03 5.18
N PHE A 103 -6.12 -10.99 4.41
CA PHE A 103 -5.42 -9.70 4.48
C PHE A 103 -5.71 -8.96 5.79
N ILE A 104 -6.95 -9.02 6.30
CA ILE A 104 -7.29 -8.46 7.62
C ILE A 104 -6.47 -9.16 8.72
N LYS A 105 -6.44 -10.50 8.72
CA LYS A 105 -5.64 -11.28 9.71
C LYS A 105 -4.14 -11.01 9.61
N ALA A 106 -3.65 -10.71 8.41
CA ALA A 106 -2.25 -10.34 8.19
C ALA A 106 -1.94 -8.89 8.60
N GLY A 107 -2.93 -8.11 9.04
CA GLY A 107 -2.76 -6.72 9.49
C GLY A 107 -2.60 -5.72 8.35
N HIS A 108 -3.01 -6.07 7.13
CA HIS A 108 -2.89 -5.19 5.96
C HIS A 108 -4.09 -4.26 5.75
N ILE A 109 -5.18 -4.47 6.48
CA ILE A 109 -6.44 -3.75 6.31
C ILE A 109 -6.79 -3.04 7.61
N LEU A 110 -7.07 -1.75 7.49
CA LEU A 110 -7.46 -0.90 8.60
C LEU A 110 -8.91 -1.21 9.00
N ASP A 111 -9.17 -1.32 10.29
CA ASP A 111 -10.55 -1.32 10.80
C ASP A 111 -11.14 0.09 10.65
N LEU A 112 -12.12 0.23 9.78
CA LEU A 112 -12.78 1.51 9.46
C LEU A 112 -14.01 1.77 10.34
N THR A 113 -14.36 0.88 11.27
CA THR A 113 -15.61 0.94 12.04
C THR A 113 -15.77 2.27 12.76
N SER A 114 -14.75 2.72 13.51
CA SER A 114 -14.83 3.99 14.25
C SER A 114 -14.96 5.21 13.34
N TYR A 115 -14.28 5.22 12.18
CA TYR A 115 -14.38 6.29 11.19
C TYR A 115 -15.76 6.32 10.52
N MET A 116 -16.36 5.15 10.29
CA MET A 116 -17.69 5.00 9.72
C MET A 116 -18.80 5.36 10.71
N GLU A 117 -18.57 5.20 12.01
CA GLU A 117 -19.50 5.54 13.08
C GLU A 117 -19.38 7.01 13.52
N ASP A 118 -18.24 7.64 13.27
CA ASP A 118 -18.02 9.06 13.56
C ASP A 118 -19.04 9.95 12.85
N ASP A 119 -19.27 11.14 13.42
CA ASP A 119 -20.24 12.12 12.93
C ASP A 119 -21.63 11.48 12.69
N ASN A 120 -22.05 10.66 13.64
CA ASN A 120 -23.33 9.93 13.64
C ASN A 120 -23.55 9.07 12.38
N GLY A 121 -22.49 8.49 11.83
CA GLY A 121 -22.58 7.62 10.67
C GLY A 121 -22.66 8.34 9.32
N ARG A 122 -22.42 9.66 9.27
CA ARG A 122 -22.62 10.43 8.04
C ARG A 122 -21.80 9.90 6.87
N TRP A 123 -20.58 9.43 7.11
CA TRP A 123 -19.74 8.86 6.06
C TRP A 123 -20.27 7.49 5.58
N ARG A 124 -20.63 6.60 6.52
CA ARG A 124 -21.23 5.30 6.23
C ARG A 124 -22.50 5.43 5.36
N ASP A 125 -23.32 6.42 5.66
CA ASP A 125 -24.61 6.62 5.00
C ASP A 125 -24.49 7.22 3.59
N MET A 126 -23.28 7.63 3.16
CA MET A 126 -23.01 8.03 1.76
C MET A 126 -22.95 6.85 0.79
N PHE A 127 -22.75 5.62 1.29
CA PHE A 127 -22.56 4.45 0.45
C PHE A 127 -23.88 3.75 0.14
N PHE A 128 -23.97 3.16 -1.05
CA PHE A 128 -25.03 2.20 -1.34
C PHE A 128 -24.88 0.99 -0.41
N SER A 129 -25.91 0.69 0.37
CA SER A 129 -25.84 -0.30 1.46
C SER A 129 -25.31 -1.66 1.02
N LYS A 130 -25.72 -2.14 -0.17
CA LYS A 130 -25.24 -3.44 -0.68
C LYS A 130 -23.76 -3.42 -1.08
N ALA A 131 -23.26 -2.28 -1.53
CA ALA A 131 -21.84 -2.10 -1.84
C ALA A 131 -21.00 -1.99 -0.57
N LEU A 132 -21.57 -1.52 0.55
CA LEU A 132 -20.88 -1.50 1.83
C LEU A 132 -20.84 -2.89 2.49
N GLU A 133 -21.92 -3.67 2.39
CA GLU A 133 -22.09 -4.96 3.07
C GLU A 133 -20.97 -5.98 2.76
N VAL A 134 -20.36 -5.91 1.56
CA VAL A 134 -19.25 -6.81 1.21
C VAL A 134 -18.01 -6.59 2.10
N ASN A 135 -17.89 -5.40 2.69
CA ASN A 135 -16.82 -4.98 3.59
C ASN A 135 -17.16 -5.11 5.08
N VAL A 136 -18.37 -5.60 5.41
CA VAL A 136 -18.83 -5.74 6.81
C VAL A 136 -18.65 -7.18 7.29
N PHE A 137 -18.06 -7.38 8.46
CA PHE A 137 -18.01 -8.66 9.15
C PHE A 137 -18.96 -8.62 10.36
N SER A 138 -19.91 -9.55 10.40
CA SER A 138 -20.85 -9.69 11.51
C SER A 138 -20.23 -10.46 12.68
N GLU A 139 -20.83 -10.34 13.86
CA GLU A 139 -20.55 -11.19 15.01
C GLU A 139 -20.67 -12.68 14.67
N GLY A 140 -19.69 -13.47 15.10
CA GLY A 140 -19.65 -14.91 14.83
C GLY A 140 -19.38 -15.30 13.37
N ASN A 141 -18.88 -14.39 12.52
CA ASN A 141 -18.57 -14.73 11.13
C ASN A 141 -17.61 -15.95 11.02
N ASN A 142 -17.80 -16.76 9.99
CA ASN A 142 -17.03 -17.99 9.75
C ASN A 142 -15.54 -17.77 9.45
N TYR A 143 -15.11 -16.51 9.35
CA TYR A 143 -13.71 -16.15 9.10
C TYR A 143 -12.97 -15.82 10.41
N GLY A 144 -13.66 -15.69 11.54
CA GLY A 144 -13.04 -15.31 12.82
C GLY A 144 -12.43 -13.90 12.79
N ILE A 145 -13.01 -13.00 12.00
CA ILE A 145 -12.65 -11.58 11.97
C ILE A 145 -13.45 -10.85 13.06
N THR A 146 -12.86 -9.85 13.70
CA THR A 146 -13.59 -8.99 14.64
C THR A 146 -14.77 -8.32 13.90
N PRO A 147 -15.95 -8.20 14.53
CA PRO A 147 -17.08 -7.55 13.87
C PRO A 147 -16.77 -6.08 13.57
N GLY A 148 -17.09 -5.63 12.37
CA GLY A 148 -16.74 -4.27 11.94
C GLY A 148 -16.82 -4.06 10.44
N VAL A 149 -16.43 -2.85 10.03
CA VAL A 149 -16.29 -2.43 8.64
C VAL A 149 -14.79 -2.29 8.34
N TYR A 150 -14.32 -2.94 7.29
CA TYR A 150 -12.89 -3.00 6.91
C TYR A 150 -12.66 -2.46 5.50
#